data_AF-A0A969T2G5-F1
#
_entry.id   AF-A0A969T2G5-F1
#
_cell.length_a   1.000
_cell.length_b   1.000
_cell.length_c   1.000
_cell.angle_alpha   90.00
_cell.angle_beta   90.00
_cell.angle_gamma   90.00
#
_symmetry.space_group_name_H-M   'P 1'
#
loop_
_entity.id
_entity.type
_entity.pdbx_description
1 polymer ?
#
loop_
_entity_poly.entity_id
_entity_poly.type
_entity_poly.pdbx_seq_one_letter_code
_entity_poly.pdbx_strand_id
1 'polypeptide(L)'
;MIKLITKSTLTFILFFVLVPSISAQVVNIEKKRKGDKDGFAGALSFGINLMDNGKNISQFQNNIDLQYKNEASTFILLNDLNLIRVDEDDLVNSGFQHLRYNYTIKDSSFLTIEAFMQHQYNTIQFDGKKVFNRCRA
;
A
#
# COMPACT_ATOMS: atom_id res chain seq x y z
N MET A 1 -28.22 42.64 -11.61
CA MET A 1 -29.08 41.47 -11.34
C MET A 1 -28.20 40.31 -10.89
N ILE A 2 -27.91 40.21 -9.60
CA ILE A 2 -27.04 39.16 -9.03
C ILE A 2 -27.99 38.18 -8.33
N LYS A 3 -28.20 37.00 -8.91
CA LYS A 3 -29.09 35.98 -8.32
C LYS A 3 -28.45 35.41 -7.06
N LEU A 4 -29.22 35.43 -5.98
CA LEU A 4 -28.92 34.80 -4.69
C LEU A 4 -28.48 33.34 -4.91
N ILE A 5 -27.25 33.02 -4.52
CA ILE A 5 -26.76 31.64 -4.44
C ILE A 5 -27.57 30.93 -3.34
N THR A 6 -28.30 29.87 -3.70
CA THR A 6 -29.13 29.10 -2.75
C THR A 6 -28.25 28.37 -1.73
N LYS A 7 -28.67 28.28 -0.46
CA LYS A 7 -27.90 27.59 0.60
C LYS A 7 -27.46 26.17 0.18
N SER A 8 -28.29 25.45 -0.55
CA SER A 8 -27.98 24.10 -1.06
C SER A 8 -26.80 24.06 -2.04
N THR A 9 -26.63 25.07 -2.88
CA THR A 9 -25.49 25.14 -3.80
C THR A 9 -24.21 25.50 -3.04
N LEU A 10 -24.32 26.34 -2.01
CA LEU A 10 -23.20 26.66 -1.12
C LEU A 10 -22.72 25.44 -0.30
N THR A 11 -23.65 24.63 0.22
CA THR A 11 -23.32 23.39 0.96
C THR A 11 -22.61 22.38 0.07
N PHE A 12 -23.03 22.23 -1.19
CA PHE A 12 -22.40 21.31 -2.13
C PHE A 12 -20.96 21.73 -2.47
N ILE A 13 -20.72 23.04 -2.65
CA ILE A 13 -19.38 23.58 -2.90
C ILE A 13 -18.48 23.42 -1.68
N LEU A 14 -19.00 23.66 -0.47
CA LEU A 14 -18.24 23.52 0.78
C LEU A 14 -17.79 22.06 1.01
N PHE A 15 -18.60 21.08 0.62
CA PHE A 15 -18.25 19.65 0.71
C PHE A 15 -17.05 19.28 -0.19
N PHE A 16 -16.96 19.86 -1.39
CA PHE A 16 -15.85 19.59 -2.32
C PHE A 16 -14.52 20.27 -1.93
N VAL A 17 -14.56 21.39 -1.22
CA VAL A 17 -13.35 22.13 -0.79
C VAL A 17 -12.69 21.48 0.44
N LEU A 18 -13.43 20.74 1.24
CA LEU A 18 -12.92 20.07 2.45
C LEU A 18 -12.23 18.73 2.18
N VAL A 19 -12.09 18.31 0.92
CA VAL A 19 -11.40 17.05 0.59
C VAL A 19 -9.90 17.22 0.82
N PRO A 20 -9.27 16.48 1.75
CA PRO A 20 -7.85 16.60 2.01
C PRO A 20 -7.02 16.19 0.79
N SER A 21 -5.88 16.85 0.60
CA SER A 21 -4.89 16.50 -0.41
C SER A 21 -4.18 15.20 -0.02
N ILE A 22 -4.73 14.05 -0.44
CA ILE A 22 -4.11 12.75 -0.17
C ILE A 22 -2.90 12.59 -1.12
N SER A 23 -1.69 12.61 -0.57
CA SER A 23 -0.49 12.20 -1.29
C SER A 23 -0.47 10.68 -1.40
N ALA A 24 -1.02 10.15 -2.49
CA ALA A 24 -0.97 8.73 -2.80
C ALA A 24 -0.04 8.48 -3.99
N GLN A 25 0.96 7.61 -3.81
CA GLN A 25 1.73 7.05 -4.91
C GLN A 25 0.92 5.94 -5.56
N VAL A 26 0.59 6.03 -6.85
CA VAL A 26 -0.08 4.92 -7.55
C VAL A 26 0.96 3.86 -7.93
N VAL A 27 0.81 2.64 -7.41
CA VAL A 27 1.70 1.51 -7.70
C VAL A 27 1.00 0.54 -8.65
N ASN A 28 1.68 0.15 -9.73
CA ASN A 28 1.19 -0.88 -10.63
C ASN A 28 1.36 -2.26 -10.00
N ILE A 29 0.23 -2.93 -9.72
CA ILE A 29 0.20 -4.28 -9.14
C ILE A 29 -0.19 -5.38 -10.13
N GLU A 30 -0.27 -5.10 -11.43
CA GLU A 30 -0.77 -6.06 -12.43
C GLU A 30 0.07 -7.33 -12.47
N LYS A 31 1.39 -7.20 -12.23
CA LYS A 31 2.31 -8.32 -12.14
C LYS A 31 2.06 -9.25 -10.95
N LYS A 32 1.25 -8.84 -9.96
CA LYS A 32 0.92 -9.64 -8.77
C LYS A 32 -0.38 -10.43 -8.91
N ARG A 33 -1.12 -10.28 -10.02
CA ARG A 33 -2.35 -11.05 -10.26
C ARG A 33 -2.03 -12.55 -10.28
N LYS A 34 -2.77 -13.35 -9.49
CA LYS A 34 -2.69 -14.81 -9.59
C LYS A 34 -3.57 -15.28 -10.77
N GLY A 35 -3.37 -16.52 -11.21
CA GLY A 35 -3.96 -17.05 -12.44
C GLY A 35 -5.49 -17.02 -12.47
N ASP A 36 -6.09 -17.31 -13.62
CA ASP A 36 -7.52 -17.09 -13.86
C ASP A 36 -8.49 -18.11 -13.25
N LYS A 37 -8.03 -18.97 -12.35
CA LYS A 37 -8.89 -19.96 -11.69
C LYS A 37 -9.74 -19.30 -10.62
N ASP A 38 -10.99 -19.71 -10.53
CA ASP A 38 -11.87 -19.32 -9.43
C ASP A 38 -11.39 -19.95 -8.10
N GLY A 39 -11.63 -19.23 -7.01
CA GLY A 39 -11.23 -19.60 -5.66
C GLY A 39 -10.14 -18.69 -5.09
N PHE A 40 -9.54 -19.16 -3.99
CA PHE A 40 -8.47 -18.48 -3.29
C PHE A 40 -7.10 -18.87 -3.85
N ALA A 41 -6.26 -17.88 -4.11
CA ALA A 41 -4.87 -18.06 -4.50
C ALA A 41 -4.02 -17.03 -3.76
N GLY A 42 -2.86 -17.43 -3.24
CA GLY A 42 -2.06 -16.51 -2.45
C GLY A 42 -0.87 -17.14 -1.74
N ALA A 43 -0.16 -16.30 -1.01
CA ALA A 43 0.92 -16.67 -0.12
C ALA A 43 0.85 -15.84 1.15
N LEU A 44 1.18 -16.47 2.28
CA LEU A 44 1.32 -15.83 3.57
C LEU A 44 2.73 -16.13 4.07
N SER A 45 3.50 -15.09 4.34
CA SER A 45 4.86 -15.19 4.86
C SER A 45 4.97 -14.36 6.13
N PHE A 46 5.57 -14.97 7.15
CA PHE A 46 5.91 -14.32 8.40
C PHE A 46 7.38 -14.64 8.69
N GLY A 47 8.15 -13.61 9.00
CA GLY A 47 9.58 -13.71 9.27
C GLY A 47 9.93 -12.98 10.56
N ILE A 48 10.67 -13.64 11.43
CA ILE A 48 11.33 -13.03 12.58
C ILE A 48 12.80 -13.38 12.47
N ASN A 49 13.67 -12.38 12.48
CA ASN A 49 15.11 -12.57 12.46
C ASN A 49 15.73 -11.79 13.63
N LEU A 50 16.55 -12.49 14.41
CA LEU A 50 17.30 -11.94 15.54
C LEU A 50 18.78 -12.23 15.30
N MET A 51 19.60 -11.20 15.26
CA MET A 51 21.03 -11.31 14.97
C MET A 51 21.81 -10.41 15.93
N ASP A 52 22.85 -10.96 16.53
CA ASP A 52 23.79 -10.23 17.37
C ASP A 52 25.18 -10.29 16.72
N ASN A 53 25.68 -9.13 16.28
CA ASN A 53 27.01 -8.98 15.69
C ASN A 53 27.70 -7.72 16.22
N GLY A 54 27.66 -7.54 17.55
CA GLY A 54 28.10 -6.31 18.22
C GLY A 54 27.07 -5.18 18.19
N LYS A 55 25.94 -5.41 17.51
CA LYS A 55 24.69 -4.68 17.59
C LYS A 55 23.55 -5.69 17.54
N ASN A 56 22.48 -5.42 18.28
CA ASN A 56 21.30 -6.27 18.35
C ASN A 56 20.34 -5.90 17.21
N ILE A 57 20.29 -6.72 16.18
CA ILE A 57 19.37 -6.52 15.05
C ILE A 57 18.16 -7.43 15.26
N SER A 58 16.98 -6.81 15.30
CA SER A 58 15.71 -7.53 15.28
C SER A 58 14.89 -7.09 14.07
N GLN A 59 14.42 -8.06 13.30
CA GLN A 59 13.63 -7.83 12.11
C GLN A 59 12.34 -8.64 12.18
N PHE A 60 11.24 -7.96 11.88
CA PHE A 60 9.92 -8.54 11.72
C PHE A 60 9.42 -8.26 10.30
N GLN A 61 8.98 -9.31 9.62
CA GLN A 61 8.47 -9.27 8.27
C GLN A 61 7.11 -9.95 8.22
N ASN A 62 6.17 -9.33 7.53
CA ASN A 62 4.89 -9.92 7.24
C ASN A 62 4.50 -9.58 5.80
N ASN A 63 4.35 -10.61 4.98
CA ASN A 63 3.95 -10.47 3.58
C ASN A 63 2.71 -11.33 3.36
N ILE A 64 1.61 -10.70 3.00
CA ILE A 64 0.32 -11.32 2.73
C ILE A 64 -0.04 -10.96 1.29
N ASP A 65 -0.22 -11.97 0.46
CA ASP A 65 -0.67 -11.84 -0.92
C ASP A 65 -1.85 -12.77 -1.09
N LEU A 66 -3.06 -12.22 -1.15
CA LEU A 66 -4.30 -12.98 -1.26
C LEU A 66 -5.10 -12.47 -2.45
N GLN A 67 -5.51 -13.39 -3.30
CA GLN A 67 -6.47 -13.16 -4.36
C GLN A 67 -7.64 -14.12 -4.19
N TYR A 68 -8.84 -13.58 -4.27
CA TYR A 68 -10.07 -14.35 -4.34
C TYR A 68 -10.80 -14.00 -5.63
N LYS A 69 -11.02 -15.00 -6.49
CA LYS A 69 -11.75 -14.84 -7.74
C LYS A 69 -13.04 -15.65 -7.69
N ASN A 70 -14.15 -15.02 -8.07
CA ASN A 70 -15.44 -15.66 -8.22
C ASN A 70 -16.12 -15.11 -9.48
N GLU A 71 -16.00 -15.85 -10.58
CA GLU A 71 -16.59 -15.51 -11.88
C GLU A 71 -16.20 -14.10 -12.34
N ALA A 72 -17.11 -13.14 -12.21
CA ALA A 72 -16.96 -11.74 -12.60
C ALA A 72 -16.21 -10.88 -11.55
N SER A 73 -16.15 -11.34 -10.30
CA SER A 73 -15.61 -10.58 -9.18
C SER A 73 -14.21 -11.08 -8.82
N THR A 74 -13.23 -10.16 -8.76
CA THR A 74 -11.89 -10.46 -8.27
C THR A 74 -11.51 -9.50 -7.15
N PHE A 75 -11.14 -10.07 -6.00
CA PHE A 75 -10.59 -9.34 -4.86
C PHE A 75 -9.10 -9.64 -4.75
N ILE A 76 -8.30 -8.60 -4.53
CA ILE A 76 -6.85 -8.71 -4.33
C ILE A 76 -6.51 -7.92 -3.07
N LEU A 77 -5.87 -8.59 -2.12
CA LEU A 77 -5.30 -8.01 -0.91
C LEU A 77 -3.79 -8.26 -0.91
N LEU A 78 -3.03 -7.17 -0.88
CA LEU A 78 -1.60 -7.18 -0.71
C LEU A 78 -1.26 -6.45 0.57
N ASN A 79 -0.47 -7.07 1.42
CA ASN A 79 0.09 -6.44 2.60
C ASN A 79 1.57 -6.84 2.73
N ASP A 80 2.39 -5.86 3.03
CA ASP A 80 3.82 -5.99 3.19
C ASP A 80 4.23 -5.06 4.34
N LEU A 81 4.69 -5.64 5.44
CA LEU A 81 5.18 -4.94 6.60
C LEU A 81 6.61 -5.41 6.86
N ASN A 82 7.52 -4.47 7.01
CA ASN A 82 8.91 -4.76 7.33
C ASN A 82 9.39 -3.74 8.38
N LEU A 83 9.71 -4.27 9.56
CA LEU A 83 10.23 -3.54 10.70
C LEU A 83 11.63 -4.06 10.99
N ILE A 84 12.63 -3.19 11.00
CA ILE A 84 14.01 -3.49 11.35
C ILE A 84 14.44 -2.52 12.45
N ARG A 85 14.77 -3.07 13.60
CA ARG A 85 15.35 -2.35 14.74
C ARG A 85 16.78 -2.77 14.95
N VAL A 86 17.65 -1.80 15.19
CA VAL A 86 19.05 -2.01 15.53
C VAL A 86 19.30 -1.35 16.87
N ASP A 87 19.69 -2.16 17.85
CA ASP A 87 19.76 -1.79 19.26
C ASP A 87 18.40 -1.26 19.76
N GLU A 88 18.29 0.04 20.03
CA GLU A 88 17.05 0.70 20.47
C GLU A 88 16.37 1.54 19.37
N ASP A 89 17.04 1.73 18.22
CA ASP A 89 16.56 2.60 17.14
C ASP A 89 15.89 1.81 16.01
N ASP A 90 14.72 2.28 15.58
CA ASP A 90 14.04 1.75 14.40
C ASP A 90 14.71 2.28 13.13
N LEU A 91 15.52 1.46 12.46
CA LEU A 91 16.22 1.85 11.23
C LEU A 91 15.29 1.86 10.01
N VAL A 92 14.40 0.87 9.92
CA VAL A 92 13.45 0.73 8.81
C VAL A 92 12.09 0.36 9.36
N ASN A 93 11.09 1.18 9.07
CA ASN A 93 9.69 0.86 9.30
C ASN A 93 8.89 1.20 8.04
N SER A 94 8.72 0.19 7.21
CA SER A 94 8.02 0.31 5.93
C SER A 94 6.77 -0.56 5.93
N GLY A 95 5.67 0.01 5.45
CA GLY A 95 4.42 -0.70 5.27
C GLY A 95 3.77 -0.35 3.94
N PHE A 96 3.25 -1.37 3.28
CA PHE A 96 2.48 -1.26 2.05
C PHE A 96 1.25 -2.15 2.17
N GLN A 97 0.09 -1.57 1.93
CA GLN A 97 -1.20 -2.22 1.93
C GLN A 97 -1.96 -1.79 0.70
N HIS A 98 -2.51 -2.73 -0.04
CA HIS A 98 -3.28 -2.47 -1.24
C HIS A 98 -4.44 -3.46 -1.30
N LEU A 99 -5.65 -2.93 -1.33
CA LEU A 99 -6.88 -3.67 -1.55
C LEU A 99 -7.46 -3.24 -2.89
N ARG A 100 -7.76 -4.19 -3.76
CA ARG A 100 -8.38 -3.94 -5.07
C ARG A 100 -9.55 -4.88 -5.29
N TYR A 101 -10.62 -4.33 -5.80
CA TYR A 101 -11.80 -5.04 -6.26
C TYR A 101 -12.00 -4.75 -7.74
N ASN A 102 -12.13 -5.81 -8.53
CA ASN A 102 -12.47 -5.75 -9.94
C ASN A 102 -13.79 -6.49 -10.18
N TYR A 103 -14.68 -5.87 -10.94
CA TYR A 103 -15.92 -6.48 -11.40
C TYR A 103 -16.02 -6.40 -12.93
N THR A 104 -15.94 -7.55 -13.59
CA THR A 104 -16.07 -7.66 -15.05
C THR A 104 -17.51 -7.95 -15.42
N ILE A 105 -18.13 -7.09 -16.22
CA ILE A 105 -19.53 -7.26 -16.62
C ILE A 105 -19.63 -8.44 -17.61
N LYS A 106 -20.33 -9.51 -17.19
CA LYS A 106 -20.44 -10.78 -17.93
C LYS A 106 -20.91 -10.61 -19.38
N ASP A 107 -21.89 -9.73 -19.61
CA ASP A 107 -22.50 -9.53 -20.93
C ASP A 107 -21.65 -8.71 -21.90
N SER A 108 -20.62 -8.02 -21.41
CA SER A 108 -19.78 -7.17 -22.26
C SER A 108 -18.32 -7.61 -22.33
N SER A 109 -17.77 -8.29 -21.29
CA SER A 109 -16.35 -8.72 -21.15
C SER A 109 -15.26 -7.65 -21.43
N PHE A 110 -15.64 -6.48 -21.95
CA PHE A 110 -14.83 -5.33 -22.31
C PHE A 110 -14.76 -4.33 -21.17
N LEU A 111 -15.83 -4.25 -20.36
CA LEU A 111 -15.94 -3.30 -19.26
C LEU A 111 -15.69 -4.00 -17.93
N THR A 112 -14.59 -3.61 -17.29
CA THR A 112 -14.28 -3.98 -15.90
C THR A 112 -14.28 -2.73 -15.04
N ILE A 113 -15.08 -2.74 -14.00
CA ILE A 113 -15.13 -1.68 -13.00
C ILE A 113 -14.13 -2.03 -11.91
N GLU A 114 -13.31 -1.06 -11.55
CA GLU A 114 -12.26 -1.22 -10.54
C GLU A 114 -12.43 -0.21 -9.42
N ALA A 115 -12.24 -0.68 -8.19
CA ALA A 115 -12.07 0.15 -7.01
C ALA A 115 -10.85 -0.34 -6.24
N PHE A 116 -10.00 0.58 -5.78
CA PHE A 116 -8.83 0.23 -4.99
C PHE A 116 -8.60 1.21 -3.85
N MET A 117 -7.98 0.72 -2.78
CA MET A 117 -7.53 1.47 -1.62
C MET A 117 -6.07 1.10 -1.38
N GLN A 118 -5.21 2.10 -1.27
CA GLN A 118 -3.79 1.90 -0.99
C GLN A 118 -3.35 2.74 0.20
N HIS A 119 -2.59 2.13 1.09
CA HIS A 119 -1.93 2.77 2.21
C HIS A 119 -0.46 2.38 2.20
N GLN A 120 0.43 3.37 2.12
CA GLN A 120 1.87 3.15 2.08
C GLN A 120 2.55 4.17 2.98
N TYR A 121 3.50 3.69 3.77
CA TYR A 121 4.41 4.52 4.54
C TYR A 121 5.80 3.91 4.49
N ASN A 122 6.81 4.76 4.51
CA ASN A 122 8.19 4.31 4.55
C ASN A 122 8.99 5.30 5.38
N THR A 123 9.27 4.94 6.62
CA THR A 123 10.20 5.68 7.45
C THR A 123 11.54 4.96 7.41
N ILE A 124 12.49 5.55 6.69
CA ILE A 124 13.89 5.15 6.75
C ILE A 124 14.59 6.18 7.61
N GLN A 125 14.98 5.79 8.81
CA GLN A 125 15.81 6.64 9.66
C GLN A 125 17.25 6.23 9.43
N PHE A 126 17.95 7.01 8.60
CA PHE A 126 19.40 6.96 8.59
C PHE A 126 19.87 7.62 9.88
N ASP A 127 20.25 6.82 10.89
CA ASP A 127 21.03 7.35 12.01
C ASP A 127 22.27 8.03 11.42
N GLY A 128 22.39 9.33 11.71
CA GLY A 128 23.32 10.28 11.10
C GLY A 128 24.79 10.05 11.45
N LYS A 129 25.25 8.81 11.55
CA LYS A 129 26.67 8.48 11.57
C LYS A 129 27.21 8.57 10.15
N LYS A 130 27.58 9.80 9.80
CA LYS A 130 28.47 10.19 8.70
C LYS A 130 29.31 9.01 8.20
N VAL A 131 28.96 8.47 7.03
CA VAL A 131 29.96 7.84 6.16
C VAL A 131 30.80 9.00 5.63
N PHE A 132 31.74 9.43 6.47
CA PHE A 132 32.72 10.44 6.12
C PHE A 132 33.67 9.83 5.09
N ASN A 133 33.76 10.48 3.93
CA ASN A 133 34.80 10.30 2.93
C ASN A 133 36.16 9.88 3.53
N ARG A 134 36.77 8.82 2.99
CA ARG A 134 38.20 8.60 2.74
C ARG A 134 38.34 7.15 2.23
N CYS A 135 39.02 6.81 1.14
CA CYS A 135 39.91 7.53 0.24
C CYS A 135 39.84 6.86 -1.13
N ARG A 136 39.99 7.66 -2.19
CA ARG A 136 40.64 7.22 -3.43
C ARG A 136 42.00 6.61 -3.08
N ALA A 137 42.33 5.49 -3.70
CA ALA A 137 43.66 5.21 -4.20
C ALA A 137 43.51 4.80 -5.67
#